data_AF-X1QSK2-F1
#
_entry.id   AF-X1QSK2-F1
#
_cell.length_a   1.000
_cell.length_b   1.000
_cell.length_c   1.000
_cell.angle_alpha   90.00
_cell.angle_beta   90.00
_cell.angle_gamma   90.00
#
_symmetry.space_group_name_H-M   'P 1'
#
loop_
_entity.id
_entity.type
_entity.pdbx_description
1 polymer ?
#
loop_
_entity_poly.entity_id
_entity_poly.type
_entity_poly.pdbx_seq_one_letter_code
_entity_poly.pdbx_strand_id
1 'polypeptide(L)'
;FDSLENLFENLEKLSLKKRELIKKYISQAKLSKELATIITSVPIEMNIEELKVKEPDKDILFSLFKKLNFKGLMKEFTLQKPQKANYKDYNDITTCQNLEDLVSKLKKASFVLAVEKSENLQGIAFLLEGGASYWLPLEQTKIKKDLLIGKLSPILEDSKIKKTTHNFKETIFKIKESGMNLDGLNFDTELAAYLLDPLSSNYSLRDLSFNYLGIEPGQEFHPV
;
A
#
# COMPACT_ATOMS: atom_id res chain seq x y z
N PHE A 1 -42.63 40.72 21.38
CA PHE A 1 -42.47 41.12 19.97
C PHE A 1 -41.96 39.90 19.24
N ASP A 2 -42.71 39.40 18.25
CA ASP A 2 -42.48 38.08 17.65
C ASP A 2 -41.75 38.15 16.29
N SER A 3 -41.64 39.34 15.70
CA SER A 3 -40.87 39.61 14.49
C SER A 3 -40.19 40.98 14.56
N LEU A 4 -39.16 41.19 13.74
CA LEU A 4 -38.49 42.49 13.62
C LEU A 4 -39.45 43.57 13.11
N GLU A 5 -40.38 43.22 12.23
CA GLU A 5 -41.43 44.11 11.73
C GLU A 5 -42.36 44.56 12.86
N ASN A 6 -42.84 43.61 13.67
CA ASN A 6 -43.69 43.88 14.83
C ASN A 6 -42.96 44.74 15.89
N LEU A 7 -41.65 44.52 16.05
CA LEU A 7 -40.79 45.36 16.89
C LEU A 7 -40.70 46.80 16.37
N PHE A 8 -40.58 46.99 15.06
CA PHE A 8 -40.49 48.32 14.44
C PHE A 8 -41.82 49.08 14.44
N GLU A 9 -42.95 48.41 14.35
CA GLU A 9 -44.30 49.02 14.40
C GLU A 9 -44.70 49.45 15.82
N ASN A 10 -44.16 48.79 16.86
CA ASN A 10 -44.55 49.01 18.26
C ASN A 10 -43.42 49.64 19.12
N LEU A 11 -42.55 50.46 18.51
CA LEU A 11 -41.43 51.12 19.21
C LEU A 11 -41.85 51.99 20.41
N GLU A 12 -43.13 52.40 20.46
CA GLU A 12 -43.68 53.21 21.55
C GLU A 12 -43.86 52.45 22.86
N LYS A 13 -43.96 51.12 22.82
CA LYS A 13 -44.03 50.26 24.02
C LYS A 13 -42.66 50.06 24.70
N LEU A 14 -41.59 50.59 24.11
CA LEU A 14 -40.22 50.49 24.62
C LEU A 14 -39.77 51.76 25.37
N SER A 15 -38.84 51.57 26.31
CA SER A 15 -38.20 52.68 27.03
C SER A 15 -37.40 53.59 26.09
N LEU A 16 -37.30 54.88 26.43
CA LEU A 16 -36.68 55.93 25.60
C LEU A 16 -35.30 55.54 25.05
N LYS A 17 -34.40 55.06 25.93
CA LYS A 17 -33.04 54.63 25.55
C LYS A 17 -33.02 53.49 24.53
N LYS A 18 -33.92 52.50 24.67
CA LYS A 18 -34.02 51.36 23.73
C LYS A 18 -34.61 51.80 22.39
N ARG A 19 -35.59 52.71 22.42
CA ARG A 19 -36.23 53.28 21.23
C ARG A 19 -35.23 54.04 20.36
N GLU A 20 -34.40 54.90 20.96
CA GLU A 20 -33.37 55.66 20.22
C GLU A 20 -32.30 54.74 19.62
N LEU A 21 -31.87 53.71 20.36
CA LEU A 21 -30.89 52.74 19.88
C LEU A 21 -31.42 51.95 18.66
N ILE A 22 -32.65 51.46 18.73
CA ILE A 22 -33.26 50.72 17.62
C ILE A 22 -33.48 51.64 16.41
N LYS A 23 -33.91 52.89 16.61
CA LYS A 23 -34.02 53.88 15.53
C LYS A 23 -32.68 54.14 14.84
N LYS A 24 -31.58 54.23 15.61
CA LYS A 24 -30.23 54.42 15.07
C LYS A 24 -29.76 53.25 14.19
N TYR A 25 -30.12 52.01 14.55
CA TYR A 25 -29.63 50.80 13.89
C TYR A 25 -30.69 50.04 13.08
N ILE A 26 -31.84 50.67 12.79
CA ILE A 26 -32.96 50.01 12.11
C ILE A 26 -32.57 49.45 10.73
N SER A 27 -31.78 50.18 9.95
CA SER A 27 -31.31 49.74 8.64
C SER A 27 -30.36 48.53 8.75
N GLN A 28 -29.52 48.49 9.78
CA GLN A 28 -28.64 47.35 10.04
C GLN A 28 -29.43 46.10 10.48
N ALA A 29 -30.49 46.29 11.29
CA ALA A 29 -31.36 45.19 11.69
C ALA A 29 -32.14 44.62 10.50
N LYS A 30 -32.62 45.48 9.57
CA LYS A 30 -33.25 45.05 8.32
C LYS A 30 -32.28 44.28 7.42
N LEU A 31 -31.08 44.81 7.22
CA LEU A 31 -30.04 44.14 6.42
C LEU A 31 -29.61 42.82 7.05
N SER A 32 -29.45 42.76 8.37
CA SER A 32 -29.14 41.52 9.10
C SER A 32 -30.22 40.46 8.89
N LYS A 33 -31.50 40.87 8.90
CA LYS A 33 -32.61 39.97 8.57
C LYS A 33 -32.52 39.47 7.13
N GLU A 34 -32.28 40.36 6.17
CA GLU A 34 -32.17 40.01 4.76
C GLU A 34 -31.02 39.01 4.51
N LEU A 35 -29.83 39.29 5.06
CA LEU A 35 -28.66 38.40 4.95
C LEU A 35 -28.86 37.05 5.62
N ALA A 36 -29.60 37.00 6.72
CA ALA A 36 -29.92 35.75 7.42
C ALA A 36 -31.11 35.00 6.78
N THR A 37 -31.83 35.61 5.85
CA THR A 37 -32.98 34.98 5.21
C THR A 37 -32.49 33.97 4.17
N ILE A 38 -32.80 32.70 4.40
CA ILE A 38 -32.52 31.63 3.45
C ILE A 38 -33.35 31.85 2.18
N ILE A 39 -32.68 31.99 1.05
CA ILE A 39 -33.34 32.05 -0.26
C ILE A 39 -33.79 30.65 -0.64
N THR A 40 -35.09 30.38 -0.58
CA THR A 40 -35.69 29.07 -0.92
C THR A 40 -36.17 28.97 -2.36
N SER A 41 -36.12 30.06 -3.13
CA SER A 41 -36.58 30.13 -4.52
C SER A 41 -35.44 30.03 -5.53
N VAL A 42 -34.38 29.28 -5.21
CA VAL A 42 -33.24 29.09 -6.13
C VAL A 42 -33.71 28.27 -7.34
N PRO A 43 -33.55 28.75 -8.59
CA PRO A 43 -33.95 28.02 -9.78
C PRO A 43 -32.94 26.90 -10.05
N ILE A 44 -33.15 25.75 -9.44
CA ILE A 44 -32.32 24.56 -9.62
C ILE A 44 -33.10 23.52 -10.42
N GLU A 45 -32.62 23.23 -11.62
CA GLU A 45 -33.07 22.08 -12.42
C GLU A 45 -32.33 20.84 -11.95
N MET A 46 -32.80 20.21 -10.87
CA MET A 46 -32.17 19.00 -10.33
C MET A 46 -33.22 18.00 -9.89
N ASN A 47 -33.05 16.76 -10.33
CA ASN A 47 -33.85 15.65 -9.86
C ASN A 47 -33.28 15.11 -8.54
N ILE A 48 -34.07 15.20 -7.45
CA ILE A 48 -33.67 14.71 -6.13
C ILE A 48 -33.29 13.22 -6.16
N GLU A 49 -33.88 12.44 -7.08
CA GLU A 49 -33.57 11.01 -7.21
C GLU A 49 -32.13 10.75 -7.68
N GLU A 50 -31.52 11.68 -8.41
CA GLU A 50 -30.15 11.57 -8.89
C GLU A 50 -29.10 11.83 -7.81
N LEU A 51 -29.50 12.50 -6.71
CA LEU A 51 -28.65 12.79 -5.55
C LEU A 51 -28.55 11.62 -4.56
N LYS A 52 -29.21 10.49 -4.83
CA LYS A 52 -29.07 9.30 -4.01
C LYS A 52 -27.62 8.86 -4.00
N VAL A 53 -27.10 8.56 -2.81
CA VAL A 53 -25.76 7.99 -2.64
C VAL A 53 -25.68 6.68 -3.42
N LYS A 54 -24.68 6.55 -4.26
CA LYS A 54 -24.37 5.33 -5.03
C LYS A 54 -23.03 4.79 -4.57
N GLU A 55 -22.84 3.49 -4.74
CA GLU A 55 -21.54 2.87 -4.54
C GLU A 55 -20.51 3.52 -5.48
N PRO A 56 -19.32 3.90 -4.98
CA PRO A 56 -18.29 4.51 -5.80
C PRO A 56 -17.70 3.50 -6.79
N ASP A 57 -17.27 3.98 -7.94
CA ASP A 57 -16.46 3.20 -8.86
C ASP A 57 -15.09 2.92 -8.23
N LYS A 58 -14.85 1.66 -7.87
CA LYS A 58 -13.63 1.25 -7.15
C LYS A 58 -12.36 1.44 -7.98
N ASP A 59 -12.43 1.32 -9.31
CA ASP A 59 -11.26 1.43 -10.18
C ASP A 59 -10.85 2.90 -10.34
N ILE A 60 -11.82 3.79 -10.51
CA ILE A 60 -11.59 5.24 -10.53
C ILE A 60 -11.07 5.70 -9.17
N LEU A 61 -11.70 5.22 -8.09
CA LEU A 61 -11.33 5.59 -6.73
C LEU A 61 -9.91 5.11 -6.37
N PHE A 62 -9.54 3.88 -6.73
CA PHE A 62 -8.20 3.35 -6.54
C PHE A 62 -7.15 4.20 -7.27
N SER A 63 -7.42 4.53 -8.53
CA SER A 63 -6.51 5.34 -9.36
C SER A 63 -6.30 6.74 -8.77
N LEU A 64 -7.39 7.37 -8.29
CA LEU A 64 -7.34 8.69 -7.66
C LEU A 64 -6.60 8.64 -6.32
N PHE A 65 -6.94 7.69 -5.44
CA PHE A 65 -6.30 7.57 -4.13
C PHE A 65 -4.82 7.20 -4.25
N LYS A 66 -4.46 6.36 -5.22
CA LYS A 66 -3.06 6.09 -5.54
C LYS A 66 -2.32 7.36 -5.97
N LYS A 67 -2.90 8.17 -6.85
CA LYS A 67 -2.32 9.44 -7.31
C LYS A 67 -2.14 10.44 -6.18
N LEU A 68 -3.10 10.51 -5.25
CA LEU A 68 -3.08 11.40 -4.09
C LEU A 68 -2.33 10.81 -2.89
N ASN A 69 -1.82 9.58 -3.01
CA ASN A 69 -1.13 8.84 -1.96
C ASN A 69 -1.98 8.62 -0.70
N PHE A 70 -3.30 8.48 -0.84
CA PHE A 70 -4.26 8.24 0.24
C PHE A 70 -4.30 6.76 0.67
N LYS A 71 -3.17 6.26 1.16
CA LYS A 71 -2.96 4.85 1.56
C LYS A 71 -4.01 4.36 2.57
N GLY A 72 -4.40 5.20 3.54
CA GLY A 72 -5.40 4.86 4.56
C GLY A 72 -6.80 4.61 3.98
N LEU A 73 -7.26 5.51 3.10
CA LEU A 73 -8.56 5.38 2.45
C LEU A 73 -8.58 4.21 1.46
N MET A 74 -7.47 3.89 0.79
CA MET A 74 -7.39 2.68 -0.05
C MET A 74 -7.66 1.40 0.75
N LYS A 75 -7.15 1.32 2.00
CA LYS A 75 -7.40 0.18 2.90
C LYS A 75 -8.86 0.16 3.37
N GLU A 76 -9.41 1.30 3.78
CA GLU A 76 -10.80 1.42 4.25
C GLU A 76 -11.82 0.97 3.20
N PHE A 77 -11.63 1.38 1.94
CA PHE A 77 -12.52 1.00 0.85
C PHE A 77 -12.19 -0.38 0.23
N THR A 78 -11.21 -1.10 0.79
CA THR A 78 -10.72 -2.40 0.27
C THR A 78 -10.47 -2.35 -1.24
N LEU A 79 -9.83 -1.26 -1.68
CA LEU A 79 -9.54 -1.05 -3.09
C LEU A 79 -8.29 -1.88 -3.45
N GLN A 80 -8.53 -3.08 -3.93
CA GLN A 80 -7.51 -3.99 -4.43
C GLN A 80 -7.66 -4.12 -5.95
N LYS A 81 -6.55 -4.27 -6.67
CA LYS A 81 -6.65 -4.81 -8.02
C LYS A 81 -7.13 -6.26 -7.91
N PRO A 82 -8.10 -6.71 -8.72
CA PRO A 82 -8.43 -8.12 -8.81
C PRO A 82 -7.26 -8.87 -9.45
N GLN A 83 -6.31 -9.31 -8.64
CA GLN A 83 -5.32 -10.30 -9.01
C GLN A 83 -5.19 -11.28 -7.85
N LYS A 84 -5.87 -12.43 -8.00
CA LYS A 84 -5.39 -13.65 -7.36
C LYS A 84 -4.06 -13.96 -8.05
N ALA A 85 -2.93 -13.53 -7.48
CA ALA A 85 -1.68 -14.10 -7.94
C ALA A 85 -1.79 -15.61 -7.69
N ASN A 86 -1.61 -16.41 -8.75
CA ASN A 86 -1.68 -17.84 -8.63
C ASN A 86 -0.36 -18.30 -8.00
N TYR A 87 -0.26 -18.26 -6.67
CA TYR A 87 0.96 -18.54 -5.91
C TYR A 87 1.45 -20.01 -6.02
N LYS A 88 0.74 -20.86 -6.79
CA LYS A 88 0.98 -22.31 -6.88
C LYS A 88 1.91 -22.75 -8.01
N ASP A 89 2.32 -21.86 -8.89
CA ASP A 89 3.18 -22.21 -10.03
C ASP A 89 4.66 -21.96 -9.70
N TYR A 90 5.22 -22.76 -8.78
CA TYR A 90 6.66 -22.78 -8.47
C TYR A 90 7.26 -24.19 -8.56
N ASN A 91 8.58 -24.25 -8.71
CA ASN A 91 9.31 -25.51 -8.88
C ASN A 91 10.13 -25.84 -7.62
N ASP A 92 9.83 -26.97 -6.99
CA ASP A 92 10.57 -27.44 -5.82
C ASP A 92 11.94 -28.05 -6.16
N ILE A 93 12.96 -27.63 -5.42
CA ILE A 93 14.34 -28.08 -5.56
C ILE A 93 14.68 -29.15 -4.50
N THR A 94 14.13 -30.35 -4.71
CA THR A 94 14.27 -31.50 -3.79
C THR A 94 15.26 -32.57 -4.25
N THR A 95 15.84 -32.45 -5.45
CA THR A 95 16.72 -33.47 -6.06
C THR A 95 18.01 -32.86 -6.63
N CYS A 96 19.06 -33.67 -6.80
CA CYS A 96 20.30 -33.16 -7.40
C CYS A 96 20.08 -32.66 -8.83
N GLN A 97 19.16 -33.28 -9.58
CA GLN A 97 18.88 -32.90 -10.97
C GLN A 97 18.25 -31.50 -11.05
N ASN A 98 17.17 -31.26 -10.29
CA ASN A 98 16.52 -29.94 -10.32
C ASN A 98 17.41 -28.83 -9.73
N LEU A 99 18.30 -29.16 -8.78
CA LEU A 99 19.31 -28.23 -8.31
C LEU A 99 20.31 -27.86 -9.42
N GLU A 100 20.79 -28.82 -10.19
CA GLU A 100 21.70 -28.56 -11.31
C GLU A 100 21.02 -27.72 -12.40
N ASP A 101 19.76 -28.01 -12.70
CA ASP A 101 18.97 -27.23 -13.64
C ASP A 101 18.82 -25.78 -13.16
N LEU A 102 18.49 -25.55 -11.88
CA LEU A 102 18.41 -24.22 -11.30
C LEU A 102 19.75 -23.48 -11.37
N VAL A 103 20.84 -24.12 -10.93
CA VAL A 103 22.19 -23.52 -10.94
C VAL A 103 22.60 -23.12 -12.36
N SER A 104 22.27 -23.94 -13.37
CA SER A 104 22.57 -23.62 -14.77
C SER A 104 21.85 -22.37 -15.28
N LYS A 105 20.64 -22.10 -14.76
CA LYS A 105 19.83 -20.93 -15.09
C LYS A 105 20.32 -19.69 -14.34
N LEU A 106 20.59 -19.81 -13.04
CA LEU A 106 21.09 -18.69 -12.21
C LEU A 106 22.44 -18.16 -12.69
N LYS A 107 23.30 -19.00 -13.29
CA LYS A 107 24.57 -18.56 -13.90
C LYS A 107 24.41 -17.57 -15.06
N LYS A 108 23.26 -17.56 -15.74
CA LYS A 108 23.09 -16.87 -17.03
C LYS A 108 22.32 -15.56 -16.93
N ALA A 109 21.67 -15.30 -15.80
CA ALA A 109 20.74 -14.20 -15.67
C ALA A 109 20.81 -13.56 -14.28
N SER A 110 20.35 -12.32 -14.21
CA SER A 110 20.06 -11.69 -12.93
C SER A 110 18.80 -12.32 -12.34
N PHE A 111 18.68 -12.36 -11.01
CA PHE A 111 17.54 -12.98 -10.36
C PHE A 111 17.14 -12.26 -9.08
N VAL A 112 15.90 -12.50 -8.64
CA VAL A 112 15.44 -12.11 -7.32
C VAL A 112 15.58 -13.32 -6.39
N LEU A 113 16.01 -13.09 -5.17
CA LEU A 113 15.93 -14.08 -4.10
C LEU A 113 15.13 -13.56 -2.92
N ALA A 114 14.52 -14.47 -2.17
CA ALA A 114 13.93 -14.19 -0.87
C ALA A 114 14.25 -15.33 0.09
N VAL A 115 14.45 -14.98 1.35
CA VAL A 115 14.67 -15.93 2.45
C VAL A 115 13.48 -15.90 3.39
N GLU A 116 13.17 -17.03 4.01
CA GLU A 116 12.10 -17.11 4.99
C GLU A 116 12.45 -16.33 6.28
N LYS A 117 11.45 -15.62 6.81
CA LYS A 117 11.56 -14.88 8.08
C LYS A 117 11.27 -15.80 9.27
N SER A 118 12.15 -16.77 9.48
CA SER A 118 12.13 -17.70 10.62
C SER A 118 13.45 -17.64 11.38
N GLU A 119 13.48 -18.17 12.62
CA GLU A 119 14.71 -18.20 13.43
C GLU A 119 15.83 -18.92 12.68
N ASN A 120 15.53 -20.05 12.04
CA ASN A 120 16.45 -20.77 11.16
C ASN A 120 16.06 -20.57 9.70
N LEU A 121 17.04 -20.53 8.79
CA LEU A 121 16.76 -20.48 7.36
C LEU A 121 16.22 -21.83 6.87
N GLN A 122 14.90 -21.94 6.71
CA GLN A 122 14.24 -23.16 6.26
C GLN A 122 14.26 -23.31 4.74
N GLY A 123 14.31 -22.20 3.99
CA GLY A 123 14.39 -22.25 2.54
C GLY A 123 14.72 -20.93 1.86
N ILE A 124 15.04 -21.03 0.58
CA ILE A 124 15.37 -19.90 -0.30
C ILE A 124 14.48 -19.96 -1.52
N ALA A 125 13.77 -18.87 -1.79
CA ALA A 125 13.01 -18.69 -3.02
C ALA A 125 13.85 -17.95 -4.07
N PHE A 126 13.71 -18.35 -5.34
CA PHE A 126 14.33 -17.69 -6.48
C PHE A 126 13.27 -17.34 -7.52
N LEU A 127 13.38 -16.15 -8.11
CA LEU A 127 12.59 -15.73 -9.26
C LEU A 127 13.54 -15.34 -10.39
N LEU A 128 13.42 -16.03 -11.51
CA LEU A 128 14.15 -15.72 -12.73
C LEU A 128 13.36 -14.77 -13.63
N GLU A 129 14.10 -14.11 -14.51
CA GLU A 129 13.50 -13.34 -15.61
C GLU A 129 12.57 -14.25 -16.45
N GLY A 130 11.38 -13.76 -16.78
CA GLY A 130 10.31 -14.54 -17.40
C GLY A 130 9.29 -15.14 -16.42
N GLY A 131 9.46 -14.93 -15.11
CA GLY A 131 8.46 -15.28 -14.09
C GLY A 131 8.55 -16.71 -13.54
N ALA A 132 9.57 -17.47 -13.95
CA ALA A 132 9.80 -18.80 -13.41
C ALA A 132 10.29 -18.71 -11.95
N SER A 133 9.53 -19.30 -11.04
CA SER A 133 9.82 -19.32 -9.60
C SER A 133 10.27 -20.70 -9.14
N TYR A 134 11.16 -20.71 -8.14
CA TYR A 134 11.75 -21.92 -7.57
C TYR A 134 11.79 -21.80 -6.06
N TRP A 135 11.53 -22.90 -5.37
CA TRP A 135 11.65 -22.99 -3.92
C TRP A 135 12.70 -24.06 -3.56
N LEU A 136 13.68 -23.67 -2.76
CA LEU A 136 14.69 -24.57 -2.22
C LEU A 136 14.44 -24.78 -0.72
N PRO A 137 13.78 -25.89 -0.32
CA PRO A 137 13.60 -26.24 1.07
C PRO A 137 14.90 -26.82 1.64
N LEU A 138 15.65 -26.04 2.44
CA LEU A 138 16.93 -26.45 2.99
C LEU A 138 16.81 -27.60 4.02
N GLU A 139 15.70 -27.68 4.75
CA GLU A 139 15.49 -28.72 5.77
C GLU A 139 14.83 -30.00 5.20
N GLN A 140 13.94 -29.87 4.21
CA GLN A 140 13.17 -30.98 3.64
C GLN A 140 13.81 -31.59 2.38
N THR A 141 14.88 -31.00 1.84
CA THR A 141 15.54 -31.53 0.65
C THR A 141 16.33 -32.81 0.94
N LYS A 142 16.32 -33.74 -0.03
CA LYS A 142 17.14 -34.97 0.03
C LYS A 142 18.59 -34.74 -0.39
N ILE A 143 18.94 -33.50 -0.74
CA ILE A 143 20.26 -33.10 -1.20
C ILE A 143 21.18 -32.94 0.01
N LYS A 144 22.37 -33.56 -0.03
CA LYS A 144 23.37 -33.40 1.03
C LYS A 144 23.80 -31.94 1.15
N LYS A 145 23.88 -31.42 2.38
CA LYS A 145 24.24 -30.03 2.67
C LYS A 145 25.53 -29.57 1.98
N ASP A 146 26.59 -30.38 2.04
CA ASP A 146 27.88 -30.03 1.41
C ASP A 146 27.78 -29.91 -0.11
N LEU A 147 26.96 -30.77 -0.74
CA LEU A 147 26.71 -30.72 -2.18
C LEU A 147 25.90 -29.48 -2.55
N LEU A 148 24.88 -29.16 -1.76
CA LEU A 148 24.04 -27.98 -1.95
C LEU A 148 24.88 -26.70 -1.86
N ILE A 149 25.66 -26.56 -0.79
CA ILE A 149 26.59 -25.44 -0.57
C ILE A 149 27.59 -25.37 -1.73
N GLY A 150 28.25 -26.48 -2.07
CA GLY A 150 29.24 -26.53 -3.15
C GLY A 150 28.70 -26.13 -4.53
N LYS A 151 27.40 -26.36 -4.78
CA LYS A 151 26.75 -25.99 -6.05
C LYS A 151 26.21 -24.55 -6.05
N LEU A 152 25.71 -24.04 -4.93
CA LEU A 152 25.09 -22.71 -4.84
C LEU A 152 26.05 -21.59 -4.47
N SER A 153 27.04 -21.80 -3.59
CA SER A 153 27.98 -20.75 -3.18
C SER A 153 28.66 -20.06 -4.36
N PRO A 154 29.14 -20.75 -5.42
CA PRO A 154 29.75 -20.07 -6.57
C PRO A 154 28.82 -19.10 -7.29
N ILE A 155 27.50 -19.25 -7.16
CA ILE A 155 26.50 -18.38 -7.77
C ILE A 155 26.18 -17.21 -6.86
N LEU A 156 25.93 -17.50 -5.59
CA LEU A 156 25.58 -16.50 -4.59
C LEU A 156 26.73 -15.53 -4.34
N GLU A 157 27.97 -16.00 -4.40
CA GLU A 157 29.20 -15.23 -4.15
C GLU A 157 29.74 -14.54 -5.42
N ASP A 158 29.21 -14.83 -6.60
CA ASP A 158 29.67 -14.16 -7.84
C ASP A 158 29.12 -12.74 -7.94
N SER A 159 29.97 -11.74 -7.68
CA SER A 159 29.62 -10.32 -7.76
C SER A 159 29.19 -9.85 -9.15
N LYS A 160 29.47 -10.61 -10.22
CA LYS A 160 29.01 -10.30 -11.59
C LYS A 160 27.56 -10.69 -11.82
N ILE A 161 27.06 -11.70 -11.11
CA ILE A 161 25.67 -12.11 -11.19
C ILE A 161 24.87 -11.18 -10.28
N LYS A 162 24.01 -10.34 -10.86
CA LYS A 162 23.22 -9.38 -10.09
C LYS A 162 22.05 -10.06 -9.39
N LYS A 163 21.88 -9.75 -8.11
CA LYS A 163 20.78 -10.24 -7.27
C LYS A 163 19.96 -9.10 -6.71
N THR A 164 18.65 -9.28 -6.70
CA THR A 164 17.69 -8.37 -6.07
C THR A 164 17.06 -9.07 -4.87
N THR A 165 16.83 -8.37 -3.77
CA THR A 165 16.11 -8.91 -2.60
C THR A 165 15.35 -7.80 -1.87
N HIS A 166 14.72 -8.16 -0.77
CA HIS A 166 14.15 -7.25 0.21
C HIS A 166 14.94 -7.38 1.51
N ASN A 167 15.48 -6.27 2.02
CA ASN A 167 16.36 -6.25 3.19
C ASN A 167 17.68 -7.01 2.95
N PHE A 168 18.68 -6.31 2.44
CA PHE A 168 20.02 -6.85 2.21
C PHE A 168 20.63 -7.43 3.48
N LYS A 169 20.53 -6.71 4.60
CA LYS A 169 21.16 -7.11 5.86
C LYS A 169 20.63 -8.46 6.35
N GLU A 170 19.31 -8.60 6.38
CA GLU A 170 18.62 -9.83 6.81
C GLU A 170 18.95 -10.98 5.86
N THR A 171 18.89 -10.74 4.55
CA THR A 171 19.21 -11.77 3.54
C THR A 171 20.65 -12.25 3.66
N ILE A 172 21.62 -11.34 3.75
CA ILE A 172 23.05 -11.68 3.92
C ILE A 172 23.26 -12.50 5.19
N PHE A 173 22.67 -12.06 6.30
CA PHE A 173 22.80 -12.74 7.58
C PHE A 173 22.26 -14.17 7.51
N LYS A 174 21.05 -14.36 6.99
CA LYS A 174 20.42 -15.68 6.86
C LYS A 174 21.19 -16.63 5.94
N ILE A 175 21.68 -16.14 4.80
CA ILE A 175 22.52 -16.93 3.89
C ILE A 175 23.82 -17.33 4.60
N LYS A 176 24.41 -16.42 5.39
CA LYS A 176 25.61 -16.71 6.18
C LYS A 176 25.40 -17.78 7.25
N GLU A 177 24.24 -17.77 7.94
CA GLU A 177 23.87 -18.83 8.89
C GLU A 177 23.80 -20.22 8.23
N SER A 178 23.47 -20.29 6.94
CA SER A 178 23.44 -21.55 6.20
C SER A 178 24.82 -22.07 5.77
N GLY A 179 25.89 -21.28 5.98
CA GLY A 179 27.26 -21.61 5.57
C GLY A 179 27.64 -21.15 4.16
N MET A 180 26.86 -20.26 3.56
CA MET A 180 27.13 -19.65 2.24
C MET A 180 27.35 -18.14 2.40
N ASN A 181 28.04 -17.48 1.48
CA ASN A 181 28.06 -16.01 1.43
C ASN A 181 27.20 -15.49 0.28
N LEU A 182 26.88 -14.20 0.33
CA LEU A 182 26.07 -13.53 -0.67
C LEU A 182 26.77 -12.24 -1.12
N ASP A 183 27.01 -12.12 -2.41
CA ASP A 183 27.57 -10.94 -3.08
C ASP A 183 26.82 -10.68 -4.39
N GLY A 184 27.09 -9.56 -5.06
CA GLY A 184 26.40 -9.15 -6.28
C GLY A 184 24.97 -8.64 -6.02
N LEU A 185 24.66 -8.27 -4.78
CA LEU A 185 23.41 -7.58 -4.43
C LEU A 185 23.37 -6.21 -5.11
N ASN A 186 22.42 -6.04 -6.03
CA ASN A 186 22.32 -4.88 -6.91
C ASN A 186 21.11 -3.99 -6.57
N PHE A 187 20.03 -4.54 -6.03
CA PHE A 187 18.84 -3.76 -5.68
C PHE A 187 18.14 -4.27 -4.42
N ASP A 188 17.88 -3.36 -3.47
CA ASP A 188 17.12 -3.62 -2.24
C ASP A 188 15.79 -2.87 -2.32
N THR A 189 14.69 -3.62 -2.33
CA THR A 189 13.35 -3.03 -2.37
C THR A 189 12.97 -2.28 -1.09
N GLU A 190 13.52 -2.65 0.07
CA GLU A 190 13.28 -1.92 1.32
C GLU A 190 13.99 -0.58 1.32
N LEU A 191 15.28 -0.55 0.96
CA LEU A 191 16.04 0.70 0.86
C LEU A 191 15.48 1.61 -0.23
N ALA A 192 15.07 1.05 -1.37
CA ALA A 192 14.42 1.83 -2.42
C ALA A 192 13.12 2.47 -1.92
N ALA A 193 12.29 1.74 -1.16
CA ALA A 193 11.08 2.28 -0.59
C ALA A 193 11.36 3.36 0.47
N TYR A 194 12.38 3.16 1.31
CA TYR A 194 12.82 4.15 2.28
C TYR A 194 13.29 5.45 1.62
N LEU A 195 14.05 5.37 0.53
CA LEU A 195 14.51 6.56 -0.20
C LEU A 195 13.36 7.33 -0.87
N LEU A 196 12.28 6.64 -1.25
CA LEU A 196 11.09 7.28 -1.84
C LEU A 196 10.21 7.96 -0.80
N ASP A 197 10.05 7.36 0.38
CA ASP A 197 9.15 7.85 1.43
C ASP A 197 9.73 7.53 2.82
N PRO A 198 10.75 8.28 3.30
CA PRO A 198 11.46 7.97 4.54
C PRO A 198 10.60 8.17 5.80
N LEU A 199 9.45 8.84 5.66
CA LEU A 199 8.48 9.07 6.73
C LEU A 199 7.50 7.89 6.91
N SER A 200 7.52 6.90 6.02
CA SER A 200 6.68 5.71 6.15
C SER A 200 7.05 4.92 7.41
N SER A 201 6.03 4.48 8.14
CA SER A 201 6.19 3.71 9.37
C SER A 201 6.52 2.23 9.15
N ASN A 202 6.34 1.72 7.94
CA ASN A 202 6.63 0.34 7.57
C ASN A 202 7.05 0.22 6.10
N TYR A 203 7.94 -0.74 5.81
CA TYR A 203 8.42 -1.06 4.47
C TYR A 203 8.28 -2.55 4.14
N SER A 204 7.45 -3.32 4.86
CA SER A 204 7.29 -4.75 4.57
C SER A 204 6.85 -5.01 3.12
N LEU A 205 7.32 -6.11 2.52
CA LEU A 205 6.90 -6.52 1.17
C LEU A 205 5.38 -6.56 0.99
N ARG A 206 4.62 -6.94 2.02
CA ARG A 206 3.16 -6.94 2.01
C ARG A 206 2.60 -5.53 1.76
N ASP A 207 3.04 -4.55 2.56
CA ASP A 207 2.58 -3.17 2.41
C ASP A 207 3.10 -2.53 1.11
N LEU A 208 4.34 -2.82 0.72
CA LEU A 208 4.88 -2.33 -0.56
C LEU A 208 4.11 -2.90 -1.76
N SER A 209 3.79 -4.20 -1.74
CA SER A 209 2.99 -4.84 -2.79
C SER A 209 1.60 -4.19 -2.91
N PHE A 210 0.95 -3.94 -1.78
CA PHE A 210 -0.36 -3.27 -1.79
C PHE A 210 -0.24 -1.83 -2.30
N ASN A 211 0.67 -1.04 -1.74
CA ASN A 211 0.79 0.39 -2.05
C ASN A 211 1.21 0.64 -3.52
N TYR A 212 2.15 -0.15 -4.05
CA TYR A 212 2.71 0.09 -5.37
C TYR A 212 2.03 -0.72 -6.47
N LEU A 213 1.64 -1.97 -6.18
CA LEU A 213 1.05 -2.88 -7.17
C LEU A 213 -0.48 -3.03 -7.02
N GLY A 214 -1.05 -2.65 -5.88
CA GLY A 214 -2.47 -2.90 -5.58
C GLY A 214 -2.77 -4.36 -5.29
N ILE A 215 -1.75 -5.14 -4.95
CA ILE A 215 -1.83 -6.60 -4.73
C ILE A 215 -1.57 -6.87 -3.26
N GLU A 216 -2.45 -7.61 -2.61
CA GLU A 216 -2.19 -8.15 -1.28
C GLU A 216 -1.58 -9.55 -1.41
N PRO A 217 -0.32 -9.76 -0.97
CA PRO A 217 0.26 -11.09 -0.96
C PRO A 217 -0.57 -12.07 -0.14
N GLY A 218 -0.84 -13.25 -0.70
CA GLY A 218 -1.53 -14.34 -0.01
C GLY A 218 -0.88 -14.67 1.34
N GLN A 219 -1.67 -15.21 2.27
CA GLN A 219 -1.18 -15.67 3.57
C GLN A 219 -0.54 -17.07 3.51
N GLU A 220 -0.55 -17.72 2.35
CA GLU A 220 0.02 -19.06 2.18
C GLU A 220 1.55 -18.97 2.23
N PHE A 221 2.09 -19.16 3.43
CA PHE A 221 3.46 -19.61 3.62
C PHE A 221 3.60 -21.00 3.01
N HIS A 222 4.80 -21.34 2.54
CA HIS A 222 5.09 -22.68 2.09
C HIS A 222 4.65 -23.66 3.20
N PRO A 223 3.85 -24.70 2.90
CA PRO A 223 3.52 -25.70 3.90
C PRO A 223 4.83 -26.36 4.36
N VAL A 224 5.16 -26.19 5.64
CA VAL A 224 6.30 -26.82 6.29
C VAL A 224 6.09 -28.33 6.36
#